data_AF-A0A9W6YU14-F1
#
_entry.id   AF-A0A9W6YU14-F1
#
_cell.length_a   1.000
_cell.length_b   1.000
_cell.length_c   1.000
_cell.angle_alpha   90.00
_cell.angle_beta   90.00
_cell.angle_gamma   90.00
#
_symmetry.space_group_name_H-M   'P 1'
#
loop_
_entity.id
_entity.type
_entity.pdbx_description
1 polymer ?
#
loop_
_entity_poly.entity_id
_entity_poly.type
_entity_poly.pdbx_seq_one_letter_code
_entity_poly.pdbx_strand_id
1 'polypeptide(L)'
;MTNSKVILIGLSGASSSGKTTVSKILTAILPNSKLIHQDDFYLPDDQIPFDKELNDQNWDCPAAFDMDKFKTTLKKLKSSQELQYSTKEKQSSDDIVKSKLSQDDIRDINELLQLNCKKLNDYKIILIDGFLMYHDQELLDILDLKLFFKTSYETLRQRRSKREYVIDNGVWVDPPLYFEQFVWPNYFKYNQGIFKAGEEQVKETGGELNEFAKSNGIVAFQNDDSSNLKLLIDEILKYILDHL
;
A
#
# COMPACT_ATOMS: atom_id res chain seq x y z
N MET A 1 -16.24 -13.05 25.29
CA MET A 1 -15.55 -12.74 24.03
C MET A 1 -15.39 -11.23 24.00
N THR A 2 -14.17 -10.72 24.10
CA THR A 2 -13.93 -9.27 24.02
C THR A 2 -14.18 -8.82 22.58
N ASN A 3 -14.93 -7.74 22.44
CA ASN A 3 -15.40 -7.22 21.16
C ASN A 3 -14.24 -6.49 20.46
N SER A 4 -13.31 -7.20 19.81
CA SER A 4 -12.11 -6.57 19.23
C SER A 4 -12.50 -5.48 18.24
N LYS A 5 -11.90 -4.29 18.39
CA LYS A 5 -12.14 -3.12 17.54
C LYS A 5 -11.46 -3.32 16.19
N VAL A 6 -12.19 -3.09 15.09
CA VAL A 6 -11.57 -3.13 13.77
C VAL A 6 -10.82 -1.82 13.52
N ILE A 7 -9.59 -1.92 13.00
CA ILE A 7 -8.81 -0.78 12.54
C ILE A 7 -8.39 -1.00 11.09
N LEU A 8 -8.61 0.01 10.24
CA LEU A 8 -8.19 0.03 8.85
C LEU A 8 -6.93 0.87 8.68
N ILE A 9 -5.85 0.25 8.21
CA ILE A 9 -4.55 0.87 8.00
C ILE A 9 -4.26 0.89 6.49
N GLY A 10 -4.29 2.08 5.89
CA GLY A 10 -3.92 2.28 4.49
C GLY A 10 -2.41 2.37 4.32
N LEU A 11 -1.89 1.67 3.32
CA LEU A 11 -0.53 1.77 2.82
C LEU A 11 -0.60 2.25 1.37
N SER A 12 -0.38 3.55 1.17
CA SER A 12 -0.40 4.19 -0.15
C SER A 12 0.99 4.62 -0.59
N GLY A 13 1.15 4.86 -1.90
CA GLY A 13 2.41 5.30 -2.51
C GLY A 13 2.53 4.72 -3.91
N ALA A 14 3.49 5.20 -4.69
CA ALA A 14 3.63 4.80 -6.10
C ALA A 14 3.67 3.27 -6.30
N SER A 15 3.28 2.81 -7.49
CA SER A 15 3.58 1.43 -7.89
C SER A 15 5.10 1.21 -7.82
N SER A 16 5.54 0.03 -7.35
CA SER A 16 6.96 -0.30 -7.10
C SER A 16 7.66 0.47 -5.97
N SER A 17 6.92 1.17 -5.10
CA SER A 17 7.47 1.81 -3.89
C SER A 17 7.84 0.83 -2.76
N GLY A 18 7.60 -0.47 -2.92
CA GLY A 18 7.87 -1.50 -1.90
C GLY A 18 6.79 -1.66 -0.82
N LYS A 19 5.68 -0.91 -0.92
CA LYS A 19 4.52 -1.01 -0.01
C LYS A 19 3.98 -2.44 0.15
N THR A 20 3.88 -3.20 -0.94
CA THR A 20 3.38 -4.59 -0.91
C THR A 20 4.25 -5.49 -0.06
N THR A 21 5.58 -5.39 -0.19
CA THR A 21 6.52 -6.14 0.66
C THR A 21 6.31 -5.80 2.13
N VAL A 22 6.21 -4.51 2.46
CA VAL A 22 6.00 -4.07 3.84
C VAL A 22 4.63 -4.52 4.37
N SER A 23 3.57 -4.39 3.59
CA SER A 23 2.22 -4.82 3.98
C SER A 23 2.16 -6.33 4.27
N LYS A 24 2.88 -7.15 3.49
CA LYS A 24 2.98 -8.61 3.70
C LYS A 24 3.76 -8.96 4.95
N ILE A 25 4.88 -8.27 5.20
CA ILE A 25 5.66 -8.43 6.44
C ILE A 25 4.80 -8.04 7.65
N LEU A 26 4.14 -6.87 7.61
CA LEU A 26 3.25 -6.42 8.69
C LEU A 26 2.12 -7.41 8.94
N THR A 27 1.52 -7.97 7.89
CA THR A 27 0.47 -9.00 8.01
C THR A 27 0.99 -10.29 8.63
N ALA A 28 2.22 -10.69 8.31
CA ALA A 28 2.83 -11.89 8.88
C ALA A 28 3.12 -11.76 10.38
N ILE A 29 3.53 -10.56 10.82
CA ILE A 29 3.98 -10.35 12.21
C ILE A 29 2.87 -9.84 13.13
N LEU A 30 1.93 -9.03 12.64
CA LEU A 30 0.86 -8.47 13.47
C LEU A 30 -0.23 -9.54 13.73
N PRO A 31 -0.63 -9.74 14.99
CA PRO A 31 -1.69 -10.71 15.31
C PRO A 31 -3.05 -10.21 14.79
N ASN A 32 -3.96 -11.14 14.51
CA ASN A 32 -5.32 -10.85 14.05
C ASN A 32 -5.37 -9.88 12.85
N SER A 33 -4.36 -9.96 11.98
CA SER A 33 -4.22 -9.07 10.84
C SER A 33 -4.69 -9.69 9.53
N LYS A 34 -5.11 -8.85 8.58
CA LYS A 34 -5.55 -9.27 7.25
C LYS A 34 -5.13 -8.24 6.22
N LEU A 35 -4.67 -8.71 5.06
CA LEU A 35 -4.28 -7.85 3.94
C LEU A 35 -5.38 -7.80 2.89
N ILE A 36 -5.66 -6.61 2.37
CA ILE A 36 -6.55 -6.34 1.24
C ILE A 36 -5.74 -5.59 0.19
N HIS A 37 -5.76 -6.03 -1.06
CA HIS A 37 -5.10 -5.33 -2.16
C HIS A 37 -6.13 -4.53 -2.95
N GLN A 38 -5.83 -3.26 -3.25
CA GLN A 38 -6.61 -2.44 -4.17
C GLN A 38 -6.68 -3.11 -5.56
N ASP A 39 -5.62 -3.82 -5.96
CA ASP A 39 -5.52 -4.56 -7.22
C ASP A 39 -6.59 -5.68 -7.35
N ASP A 40 -7.16 -6.18 -6.24
CA ASP A 40 -8.28 -7.13 -6.29
C ASP A 40 -9.58 -6.51 -6.87
N PHE A 41 -9.60 -5.18 -7.00
CA PHE A 41 -10.75 -4.38 -7.45
C PHE A 41 -10.53 -3.76 -8.84
N TYR A 42 -9.54 -4.21 -9.61
CA TYR A 42 -9.46 -3.87 -11.03
C TYR A 42 -10.76 -4.28 -11.76
N LEU A 43 -11.17 -3.44 -12.71
CA LEU A 43 -12.20 -3.79 -13.67
C LEU A 43 -11.70 -4.89 -14.61
N PRO A 44 -12.61 -5.63 -15.28
CA PRO A 44 -12.21 -6.58 -16.32
C PRO A 44 -11.45 -5.90 -17.47
N ASP A 45 -10.59 -6.66 -18.15
CA ASP A 45 -9.72 -6.16 -19.23
C ASP A 45 -10.46 -5.33 -20.29
N ASP A 46 -11.68 -5.71 -20.66
CA ASP A 46 -12.50 -5.01 -21.67
C ASP A 46 -13.09 -3.67 -21.19
N GLN A 47 -12.98 -3.38 -19.89
CA GLN A 47 -13.45 -2.16 -19.24
C GLN A 47 -12.31 -1.24 -18.79
N ILE A 48 -11.05 -1.67 -18.93
CA ILE A 48 -9.90 -0.83 -18.60
C ILE A 48 -9.84 0.35 -19.59
N PRO A 49 -9.68 1.59 -19.10
CA PRO A 49 -9.60 2.76 -19.96
C PRO A 49 -8.51 2.62 -21.02
N PHE A 50 -8.87 2.83 -22.29
CA PHE A 50 -7.93 2.81 -23.41
C PHE A 50 -7.54 4.23 -23.81
N ASP A 51 -6.24 4.52 -23.83
CA ASP A 51 -5.71 5.79 -24.31
C ASP A 51 -5.45 5.70 -25.82
N LYS A 52 -6.09 6.59 -26.59
CA LYS A 52 -6.01 6.57 -28.06
C LYS A 52 -4.70 7.13 -28.59
N GLU A 53 -4.04 8.02 -27.85
CA GLU A 53 -2.79 8.65 -28.29
C GLU A 53 -1.62 7.71 -28.07
N LEU A 54 -1.61 7.03 -26.91
CA LEU A 54 -0.60 6.06 -26.54
C LEU A 54 -0.90 4.66 -27.09
N ASN A 55 -2.14 4.44 -27.57
CA ASN A 55 -2.63 3.19 -28.15
C ASN A 55 -2.44 1.99 -27.18
N ASP A 56 -2.80 2.20 -25.91
CA ASP A 56 -2.65 1.20 -24.86
C ASP A 56 -3.69 1.39 -23.74
N GLN A 57 -3.83 0.39 -22.88
CA GLN A 57 -4.70 0.40 -21.71
C GLN A 57 -4.03 1.08 -20.51
N ASN A 58 -4.74 2.02 -19.88
CA ASN A 58 -4.26 2.72 -18.69
C ASN A 58 -4.72 2.01 -17.41
N TRP A 59 -3.91 1.07 -16.94
CA TRP A 59 -4.14 0.38 -15.67
C TRP A 59 -3.81 1.22 -14.45
N ASP A 60 -2.98 2.27 -14.59
CA ASP A 60 -2.47 3.05 -13.47
C ASP A 60 -3.31 4.32 -13.22
N CYS A 61 -4.65 4.21 -13.29
CA CYS A 61 -5.57 5.32 -13.02
C CYS A 61 -6.81 4.89 -12.21
N PRO A 62 -7.51 5.81 -11.51
CA PRO A 62 -8.68 5.47 -10.70
C PRO A 62 -9.81 4.81 -11.50
N ALA A 63 -9.97 5.16 -12.77
CA ALA A 63 -10.98 4.60 -13.65
C ALA A 63 -10.72 3.13 -14.05
N ALA A 64 -9.55 2.58 -13.75
CA ALA A 64 -9.26 1.16 -13.92
C ALA A 64 -9.86 0.30 -12.78
N PHE A 65 -10.36 0.90 -11.70
CA PHE A 65 -10.87 0.20 -10.52
C PHE A 65 -12.38 0.34 -10.33
N ASP A 66 -13.01 -0.71 -9.80
CA ASP A 66 -14.33 -0.64 -9.18
C ASP A 66 -14.21 -0.01 -7.78
N MET A 67 -14.05 1.32 -7.76
CA MET A 67 -13.85 2.09 -6.53
C MET A 67 -15.06 2.03 -5.58
N ASP A 68 -16.28 1.88 -6.11
CA ASP A 68 -17.48 1.78 -5.28
C ASP A 68 -17.52 0.44 -4.54
N LYS A 69 -17.18 -0.67 -5.21
CA LYS A 69 -17.02 -1.97 -4.57
C LYS A 69 -15.88 -1.98 -3.57
N PHE A 70 -14.76 -1.32 -3.87
CA PHE A 70 -13.64 -1.19 -2.95
C PHE A 70 -14.06 -0.47 -1.66
N LYS A 71 -14.60 0.76 -1.78
CA LYS A 71 -15.07 1.56 -0.64
C LYS A 71 -16.17 0.85 0.16
N THR A 72 -17.12 0.22 -0.53
CA THR A 72 -18.19 -0.57 0.12
C THR A 72 -17.62 -1.74 0.91
N THR A 73 -16.60 -2.42 0.37
CA THR A 73 -15.93 -3.53 1.05
C THR A 73 -15.23 -3.05 2.31
N LEU A 74 -14.48 -1.94 2.26
CA LEU A 74 -13.81 -1.36 3.42
C LEU A 74 -14.81 -0.92 4.50
N LYS A 75 -15.91 -0.26 4.13
CA LYS A 75 -16.98 0.10 5.07
C LYS A 75 -17.59 -1.12 5.75
N LYS A 76 -17.86 -2.18 4.98
CA LYS A 76 -18.36 -3.46 5.51
C LYS A 76 -17.36 -4.08 6.49
N LEU A 77 -16.08 -4.11 6.14
CA LEU A 77 -15.01 -4.59 7.01
C LEU A 77 -14.91 -3.78 8.31
N LYS A 78 -15.06 -2.45 8.24
CA LYS A 78 -15.04 -1.58 9.44
C LYS A 78 -16.25 -1.81 10.35
N SER A 79 -17.42 -2.07 9.76
CA SER A 79 -18.68 -2.26 10.50
C SER A 79 -18.92 -3.70 10.98
N SER A 80 -18.37 -4.70 10.29
CA SER A 80 -18.57 -6.12 10.59
C SER A 80 -17.37 -6.68 11.33
N GLN A 81 -17.63 -7.45 12.39
CA GLN A 81 -16.58 -8.21 13.06
C GLN A 81 -16.25 -9.52 12.36
N GLU A 82 -17.06 -9.94 11.39
CA GLU A 82 -16.82 -11.13 10.60
C GLU A 82 -16.99 -10.79 9.13
N LEU A 83 -15.90 -10.85 8.37
CA LEU A 83 -15.99 -10.88 6.92
C LEU A 83 -15.05 -11.92 6.34
N GLN A 84 -15.64 -12.85 5.60
CA GLN A 84 -14.92 -13.75 4.71
C GLN A 84 -14.52 -12.99 3.43
N TYR A 85 -13.46 -12.19 3.53
CA TYR A 85 -12.69 -11.76 2.36
C TYR A 85 -11.61 -12.81 2.07
N SER A 86 -11.63 -13.44 0.90
CA SER A 86 -10.52 -14.29 0.45
C SER A 86 -9.66 -13.47 -0.49
N THR A 87 -8.40 -13.22 -0.13
CA THR A 87 -7.40 -12.68 -1.05
C THR A 87 -7.10 -13.71 -2.14
N LYS A 88 -6.72 -13.24 -3.33
CA LYS A 88 -6.33 -14.12 -4.46
C LYS A 88 -4.89 -14.62 -4.37
N GLU A 89 -4.09 -14.18 -3.40
CA GLU A 89 -2.66 -14.52 -3.32
C GLU A 89 -2.37 -15.84 -2.57
N LYS A 90 -1.42 -16.61 -3.14
CA LYS A 90 -1.05 -17.96 -2.71
C LYS A 90 0.32 -18.08 -2.02
N GLN A 91 1.07 -16.99 -1.84
CA GLN A 91 2.37 -17.04 -1.16
C GLN A 91 2.20 -16.91 0.36
N SER A 92 2.80 -17.85 1.10
CA SER A 92 2.83 -17.81 2.56
C SER A 92 3.57 -16.57 3.05
N SER A 93 2.93 -15.77 3.90
CA SER A 93 3.51 -14.55 4.46
C SER A 93 4.80 -14.82 5.28
N ASP A 94 4.97 -16.04 5.80
CA ASP A 94 6.14 -16.46 6.58
C ASP A 94 7.44 -16.54 5.75
N ASP A 95 7.36 -16.96 4.49
CA ASP A 95 8.53 -17.10 3.62
C ASP A 95 9.09 -15.73 3.21
N ILE A 96 8.21 -14.73 3.11
CA ILE A 96 8.59 -13.34 2.82
C ILE A 96 9.36 -12.75 4.00
N VAL A 97 8.91 -12.97 5.23
CA VAL A 97 9.62 -12.49 6.42
C VAL A 97 11.02 -13.09 6.49
N LYS A 98 11.13 -14.42 6.39
CA LYS A 98 12.42 -15.13 6.50
C LYS A 98 13.41 -14.80 5.38
N SER A 99 12.93 -14.39 4.22
CA SER A 99 13.79 -14.00 3.10
C SER A 99 14.22 -12.54 3.13
N LYS A 100 13.59 -11.70 3.95
CA LYS A 100 13.81 -10.24 3.97
C LYS A 100 14.40 -9.72 5.28
N LEU A 101 14.23 -10.42 6.39
CA LEU A 101 14.70 -10.03 7.71
C LEU A 101 15.66 -11.09 8.27
N SER A 102 16.66 -10.64 9.03
CA SER A 102 17.58 -11.54 9.72
C SER A 102 16.89 -12.22 10.92
N GLN A 103 17.52 -13.26 11.49
CA GLN A 103 16.99 -13.91 12.68
C GLN A 103 16.96 -12.98 13.90
N ASP A 104 17.96 -12.10 14.04
CA ASP A 104 17.97 -11.10 15.11
C ASP A 104 16.84 -10.07 14.91
N ASP A 105 16.61 -9.61 13.68
CA ASP A 105 15.51 -8.69 13.36
C ASP A 105 14.15 -9.28 13.76
N ILE A 106 13.93 -10.55 13.43
CA ILE A 106 12.70 -11.29 13.75
C ILE A 106 12.54 -11.43 15.26
N ARG A 107 13.63 -11.73 16.00
CA ARG A 107 13.60 -11.81 17.47
C ARG A 107 13.18 -10.47 18.08
N ASP A 108 13.81 -9.38 17.67
CA ASP A 108 13.56 -8.04 18.22
C ASP A 108 12.11 -7.59 17.95
N ILE A 109 11.59 -7.87 16.75
CA ILE A 109 10.18 -7.62 16.40
C ILE A 109 9.24 -8.43 17.29
N ASN A 110 9.52 -9.72 17.48
CA ASN A 110 8.68 -10.58 18.33
C ASN A 110 8.66 -10.11 19.79
N GLU A 111 9.79 -9.66 20.33
CA GLU A 111 9.86 -9.08 21.68
C GLU A 111 8.99 -7.82 21.78
N LEU A 112 9.08 -6.90 20.81
CA LEU A 112 8.23 -5.70 20.76
C LEU A 112 6.73 -6.05 20.73
N LEU A 113 6.34 -7.01 19.90
CA LEU A 113 4.95 -7.44 19.78
C LEU A 113 4.46 -8.14 21.04
N GLN A 114 5.31 -8.93 21.70
CA GLN A 114 4.98 -9.59 22.97
C GLN A 114 4.75 -8.56 24.09
N LEU A 115 5.56 -7.52 24.18
CA LEU A 115 5.38 -6.42 25.14
C LEU A 115 4.04 -5.69 24.93
N ASN A 116 3.54 -5.65 23.69
CA ASN A 116 2.31 -4.97 23.31
C ASN A 116 1.12 -5.93 23.05
N CYS A 117 1.26 -7.22 23.38
CA CYS A 117 0.29 -8.24 22.95
C CYS A 117 -1.13 -8.00 23.45
N LYS A 118 -1.30 -7.50 24.69
CA LYS A 118 -2.62 -7.18 25.24
C LYS A 118 -3.32 -6.11 24.41
N LYS A 119 -2.59 -5.03 24.09
CA LYS A 119 -3.08 -3.92 23.28
C LYS A 119 -3.42 -4.39 21.87
N LEU A 120 -2.54 -5.15 21.23
CA LEU A 120 -2.75 -5.68 19.89
C LEU A 120 -3.97 -6.63 19.81
N ASN A 121 -4.21 -7.44 20.84
CA ASN A 121 -5.34 -8.38 20.88
C ASN A 121 -6.71 -7.70 21.03
N ASP A 122 -6.75 -6.44 21.44
CA ASP A 122 -7.98 -5.64 21.45
C ASP A 122 -8.41 -5.21 20.04
N TYR A 123 -7.56 -5.43 19.03
CA TYR A 123 -7.80 -5.02 17.64
C TYR A 123 -7.86 -6.17 16.64
N LYS A 124 -8.69 -5.99 15.63
CA LYS A 124 -8.63 -6.70 14.34
C LYS A 124 -8.01 -5.74 13.33
N ILE A 125 -6.81 -6.05 12.85
CA ILE A 125 -6.03 -5.14 12.01
C ILE A 125 -6.27 -5.49 10.55
N ILE A 126 -6.74 -4.53 9.76
CA ILE A 126 -6.91 -4.71 8.32
C ILE A 126 -5.96 -3.75 7.64
N LEU A 127 -4.99 -4.30 6.92
CA LEU A 127 -4.02 -3.59 6.10
C LEU A 127 -4.56 -3.49 4.68
N ILE A 128 -4.49 -2.30 4.10
CA ILE A 128 -4.96 -2.03 2.74
C ILE A 128 -3.75 -1.55 1.92
N ASP A 129 -3.35 -2.35 0.94
CA ASP A 129 -2.26 -2.01 0.01
C ASP A 129 -2.85 -1.46 -1.30
N GLY A 130 -2.55 -0.20 -1.62
CA GLY A 130 -3.04 0.47 -2.83
C GLY A 130 -2.11 1.60 -3.25
N PHE A 131 -2.18 2.08 -4.49
CA PHE A 131 -1.25 3.13 -4.98
C PHE A 131 -1.92 4.47 -5.31
N LEU A 132 -3.26 4.49 -5.37
CA LEU A 132 -4.05 5.70 -5.64
C LEU A 132 -5.15 5.88 -4.58
N MET A 133 -4.84 5.77 -3.29
CA MET A 133 -5.89 5.86 -2.26
C MET A 133 -6.15 7.29 -1.75
N TYR A 134 -5.11 8.09 -1.51
CA TYR A 134 -5.24 9.34 -0.75
C TYR A 134 -5.67 10.57 -1.56
N HIS A 135 -6.05 10.37 -2.82
CA HIS A 135 -6.70 11.39 -3.63
C HIS A 135 -8.23 11.39 -3.44
N ASP A 136 -8.79 10.31 -2.87
CA ASP A 136 -10.22 10.12 -2.61
C ASP A 136 -10.53 10.45 -1.14
N GLN A 137 -11.34 11.50 -0.92
CA GLN A 137 -11.69 11.95 0.43
C GLN A 137 -12.47 10.90 1.22
N GLU A 138 -13.31 10.10 0.55
CA GLU A 138 -14.10 9.07 1.21
C GLU A 138 -13.18 7.95 1.74
N LEU A 139 -12.13 7.59 1.01
CA LEU A 139 -11.10 6.68 1.52
C LEU A 139 -10.35 7.27 2.71
N LEU A 140 -10.01 8.57 2.68
CA LEU A 140 -9.40 9.24 3.83
C LEU A 140 -10.30 9.16 5.08
N ASP A 141 -11.61 9.31 4.92
CA ASP A 141 -12.56 9.26 6.03
C ASP A 141 -12.79 7.82 6.54
N ILE A 142 -12.70 6.82 5.66
CA ILE A 142 -12.85 5.40 6.01
C ILE A 142 -11.63 4.87 6.77
N LEU A 143 -10.41 5.26 6.39
CA LEU A 143 -9.16 4.73 6.95
C LEU A 143 -8.83 5.34 8.32
N ASP A 144 -8.38 4.53 9.27
CA ASP A 144 -8.00 4.99 10.61
C ASP A 144 -6.54 5.47 10.64
N LEU A 145 -5.62 4.68 10.06
CA LEU A 145 -4.21 5.07 9.89
C LEU A 145 -3.86 5.14 8.41
N LYS A 146 -3.04 6.12 8.02
CA LYS A 146 -2.72 6.42 6.62
C LYS A 146 -1.21 6.54 6.44
N LEU A 147 -0.58 5.44 6.05
CA LEU A 147 0.85 5.36 5.78
C LEU A 147 1.11 5.66 4.31
N PHE A 148 2.09 6.50 4.02
CA PHE A 148 2.48 6.88 2.66
C PHE A 148 3.95 6.54 2.39
N PHE A 149 4.22 5.82 1.31
CA PHE A 149 5.58 5.40 0.95
C PHE A 149 6.15 6.36 -0.08
N LYS A 150 7.19 7.09 0.33
CA LYS A 150 7.97 7.97 -0.54
C LYS A 150 9.12 7.19 -1.16
N THR A 151 9.23 7.27 -2.48
CA THR A 151 10.33 6.67 -3.24
C THR A 151 10.62 7.58 -4.43
N SER A 152 11.90 7.76 -4.75
CA SER A 152 12.33 8.56 -5.90
C SER A 152 11.86 7.95 -7.23
N TYR A 153 11.66 8.82 -8.22
CA TYR A 153 11.29 8.44 -9.59
C TYR A 153 12.23 7.37 -10.16
N GLU A 154 13.54 7.57 -10.02
CA GLU A 154 14.53 6.68 -10.61
C GLU A 154 14.48 5.28 -9.97
N THR A 155 14.36 5.21 -8.64
CA THR A 155 14.16 3.93 -7.96
C THR A 155 12.84 3.27 -8.38
N LEU A 156 11.73 4.01 -8.47
CA LEU A 156 10.45 3.48 -8.93
C LEU A 156 10.55 2.90 -10.35
N ARG A 157 11.18 3.65 -11.26
CA ARG A 157 11.41 3.27 -12.65
C ARG A 157 12.25 2.00 -12.76
N GLN A 158 13.37 1.94 -12.04
CA GLN A 158 14.27 0.77 -12.04
C GLN A 158 13.62 -0.47 -11.43
N ARG A 159 12.79 -0.30 -10.39
CA ARG A 159 12.04 -1.42 -9.79
C ARG A 159 10.91 -1.89 -10.70
N ARG A 160 10.19 -0.97 -11.35
CA ARG A 160 9.09 -1.31 -12.28
C ARG A 160 9.60 -1.98 -13.56
N SER A 161 10.75 -1.57 -14.10
CA SER A 161 11.32 -2.18 -15.32
C SER A 161 11.69 -3.66 -15.16
N LYS A 162 11.83 -4.15 -13.92
CA LYS A 162 12.10 -5.55 -13.58
C LYS A 162 10.85 -6.32 -13.18
N ARG A 163 9.67 -5.69 -13.24
CA ARG A 163 8.43 -6.26 -12.71
C ARG A 163 7.71 -7.09 -13.76
N GLU A 164 7.28 -8.25 -13.33
CA GLU A 164 6.46 -9.21 -14.08
C GLU A 164 5.14 -9.43 -13.34
N TYR A 165 4.04 -9.48 -14.08
CA TYR A 165 2.69 -9.69 -13.54
C TYR A 165 2.18 -11.05 -13.97
N VAL A 166 2.03 -11.95 -13.01
CA VAL A 166 1.41 -13.25 -13.26
C VAL A 166 -0.08 -13.04 -13.44
N ILE A 167 -0.57 -13.34 -14.65
CA ILE A 167 -1.98 -13.31 -15.04
C ILE A 167 -2.43 -14.73 -15.38
N ASP A 168 -3.73 -14.95 -15.51
CA ASP A 168 -4.30 -16.29 -15.73
C ASP A 168 -3.68 -17.01 -16.95
N ASN A 169 -3.31 -16.26 -17.99
CA ASN A 169 -2.79 -16.78 -19.26
C ASN A 169 -1.30 -16.50 -19.50
N GLY A 170 -0.52 -16.20 -18.45
CA GLY A 170 0.94 -16.04 -18.58
C GLY A 170 1.52 -14.92 -17.73
N VAL A 171 2.49 -14.21 -18.29
CA VAL A 171 3.16 -13.09 -17.64
C VAL A 171 2.97 -11.85 -18.49
N TRP A 172 2.37 -10.82 -17.90
CA TRP A 172 2.31 -9.48 -18.49
C TRP A 172 3.51 -8.66 -18.01
N VAL A 173 4.06 -7.87 -18.91
CA VAL A 173 5.13 -6.92 -18.65
C VAL A 173 4.72 -5.56 -19.20
N ASP A 174 5.19 -4.51 -18.55
CA ASP A 174 4.96 -3.15 -19.03
C ASP A 174 5.43 -3.01 -20.50
N PRO A 175 4.59 -2.50 -21.41
CA PRO A 175 5.03 -2.17 -22.76
C PRO A 175 6.07 -1.04 -22.74
N PRO A 176 6.83 -0.85 -23.84
CA PRO A 176 7.86 0.18 -23.89
C PRO A 176 7.32 1.57 -23.51
N LEU A 177 8.01 2.27 -22.61
CA LEU A 177 7.66 3.60 -22.10
C LEU A 177 6.39 3.69 -21.25
N TYR A 178 5.75 2.57 -20.91
CA TYR A 178 4.51 2.56 -20.11
C TYR A 178 4.69 3.26 -18.75
N PHE A 179 5.87 3.15 -18.13
CA PHE A 179 6.15 3.86 -16.88
C PHE A 179 6.14 5.38 -17.08
N GLU A 180 6.84 5.87 -18.09
CA GLU A 180 6.96 7.28 -18.42
C GLU A 180 5.65 7.89 -18.94
N GLN A 181 4.82 7.09 -19.60
CA GLN A 181 3.60 7.55 -20.28
C GLN A 181 2.33 7.39 -19.43
N PHE A 182 2.24 6.34 -18.60
CA PHE A 182 1.07 6.08 -17.76
C PHE A 182 1.39 6.13 -16.26
N VAL A 183 2.32 5.29 -15.79
CA VAL A 183 2.51 5.05 -14.36
C VAL A 183 2.85 6.34 -13.62
N TRP A 184 3.91 7.03 -14.04
CA TRP A 184 4.36 8.24 -13.37
C TRP A 184 3.41 9.43 -13.56
N PRO A 185 2.98 9.79 -14.79
CA PRO A 185 2.08 10.92 -14.98
C PRO A 185 0.78 10.77 -14.20
N ASN A 186 0.17 9.58 -14.17
CA ASN A 186 -1.03 9.36 -13.39
C ASN A 186 -0.76 9.37 -11.88
N TYR A 187 0.32 8.72 -11.41
CA TYR A 187 0.70 8.78 -10.00
C TYR A 187 0.81 10.23 -9.51
N PHE A 188 1.56 11.08 -10.22
CA PHE A 188 1.70 12.48 -9.85
C PHE A 188 0.37 13.23 -9.98
N LYS A 189 -0.34 13.10 -11.10
CA LYS A 189 -1.63 13.77 -11.34
C LYS A 189 -2.63 13.56 -10.20
N TYR A 190 -2.75 12.33 -9.70
CA TYR A 190 -3.72 12.00 -8.65
C TYR A 190 -3.18 12.26 -7.24
N ASN A 191 -1.87 12.18 -6.99
CA ASN A 191 -1.30 12.43 -5.66
C ASN A 191 -0.72 13.85 -5.47
N GLN A 192 -0.69 14.70 -6.49
CA GLN A 192 -0.11 16.06 -6.36
C GLN A 192 -0.76 16.89 -5.25
N GLY A 193 -2.04 16.64 -4.94
CA GLY A 193 -2.77 17.30 -3.86
C GLY A 193 -2.22 17.03 -2.45
N ILE A 194 -1.41 15.98 -2.25
CA ILE A 194 -0.78 15.66 -0.96
C ILE A 194 0.67 16.15 -0.86
N PHE A 195 1.28 16.57 -1.97
CA PHE A 195 2.67 17.03 -1.97
C PHE A 195 2.79 18.53 -1.72
N LYS A 196 3.90 18.91 -1.06
CA LYS A 196 4.28 20.31 -0.82
C LYS A 196 4.93 20.95 -2.03
N ALA A 197 5.57 20.15 -2.87
CA ALA A 197 6.37 20.60 -4.01
C ALA A 197 5.81 20.11 -5.34
N GLY A 198 6.27 20.73 -6.42
CA GLY A 198 5.96 20.33 -7.79
C GLY A 198 6.66 19.04 -8.21
N GLU A 199 6.32 18.58 -9.41
CA GLU A 199 6.70 17.27 -9.94
C GLU A 199 8.20 16.98 -9.87
N GLU A 200 9.06 17.92 -10.27
CA GLU A 200 10.51 17.68 -10.32
C GLU A 200 11.11 17.37 -8.94
N GLN A 201 10.71 18.09 -7.89
CA GLN A 201 11.18 17.78 -6.52
C GLN A 201 10.57 16.47 -6.00
N VAL A 202 9.35 16.14 -6.42
CA VAL A 202 8.72 14.85 -6.10
C VAL A 202 9.46 13.71 -6.79
N LYS A 203 9.93 13.88 -8.02
CA LYS A 203 10.79 12.90 -8.72
C LYS A 203 12.07 12.62 -7.94
N GLU A 204 12.72 13.64 -7.41
CA GLU A 204 13.99 13.49 -6.70
C GLU A 204 13.84 12.81 -5.34
N THR A 205 12.79 13.14 -4.58
CA THR A 205 12.71 12.81 -3.15
C THR A 205 11.56 11.89 -2.76
N GLY A 206 10.65 11.59 -3.70
CA GLY A 206 9.36 10.97 -3.43
C GLY A 206 8.31 11.92 -2.85
N GLY A 207 8.65 13.21 -2.66
CA GLY A 207 7.72 14.28 -2.30
C GLY A 207 7.48 14.44 -0.80
N GLU A 208 7.78 15.62 -0.23
CA GLU A 208 7.33 15.96 1.11
C GLU A 208 5.81 16.18 1.15
N LEU A 209 5.17 15.74 2.24
CA LEU A 209 3.74 15.98 2.47
C LEU A 209 3.46 17.44 2.81
N ASN A 210 2.38 17.98 2.23
CA ASN A 210 1.87 19.32 2.56
C ASN A 210 0.99 19.31 3.83
N GLU A 211 0.49 20.48 4.23
CA GLU A 211 -0.35 20.63 5.42
C GLU A 211 -1.73 19.96 5.27
N PHE A 212 -2.28 19.89 4.06
CA PHE A 212 -3.52 19.14 3.81
C PHE A 212 -3.33 17.64 4.13
N ALA A 213 -2.24 17.04 3.64
CA ALA A 213 -1.94 15.64 3.89
C ALA A 213 -1.74 15.35 5.38
N LYS A 214 -0.94 16.19 6.06
CA LYS A 214 -0.68 16.06 7.50
C LYS A 214 -1.94 16.24 8.35
N SER A 215 -2.78 17.22 8.02
CA SER A 215 -4.05 17.46 8.74
C SER A 215 -5.07 16.34 8.55
N ASN A 216 -4.98 15.59 7.44
CA ASN A 216 -5.74 14.34 7.22
C ASN A 216 -5.09 13.11 7.89
N GLY A 217 -4.00 13.28 8.65
CA GLY A 217 -3.32 12.20 9.36
C GLY A 217 -2.48 11.27 8.47
N ILE A 218 -2.09 11.73 7.27
CA ILE A 218 -1.17 10.98 6.41
C ILE A 218 0.25 11.15 6.93
N VAL A 219 0.93 10.03 7.16
CA VAL A 219 2.33 9.99 7.60
C VAL A 219 3.18 9.29 6.55
N ALA A 220 4.29 9.91 6.19
CA ALA A 220 5.17 9.43 5.14
C ALA A 220 6.41 8.72 5.68
N PHE A 221 6.82 7.66 4.98
CA PHE A 221 8.02 6.87 5.25
C PHE A 221 8.86 6.75 3.98
N GLN A 222 10.17 6.93 4.08
CA GLN A 222 11.08 6.82 2.94
C GLN A 222 11.39 5.36 2.65
N ASN A 223 11.30 4.94 1.38
CA ASN A 223 11.63 3.59 0.94
C ASN A 223 12.32 3.56 -0.43
N ASP A 224 13.52 4.14 -0.49
CA ASP A 224 14.43 4.03 -1.63
C ASP A 224 15.38 2.85 -1.48
N ASP A 225 16.24 2.59 -2.47
CA ASP A 225 17.19 1.48 -2.42
C ASP A 225 18.29 1.65 -1.36
N SER A 226 18.48 2.87 -0.84
CA SER A 226 19.35 3.16 0.30
C SER A 226 18.66 3.00 1.66
N SER A 227 17.34 2.80 1.67
CA SER A 227 16.57 2.63 2.91
C SER A 227 16.85 1.27 3.55
N ASN A 228 16.96 1.25 4.88
CA ASN A 228 17.05 0.01 5.63
C ASN A 228 15.64 -0.52 5.93
N LEU A 229 15.33 -1.71 5.42
CA LEU A 229 14.00 -2.32 5.57
C LEU A 229 13.62 -2.56 7.04
N LYS A 230 14.55 -3.00 7.89
CA LYS A 230 14.27 -3.22 9.32
C LYS A 230 13.89 -1.92 10.00
N LEU A 231 14.66 -0.84 9.81
CA LEU A 231 14.36 0.47 10.38
C LEU A 231 12.98 0.98 9.92
N LEU A 232 12.67 0.81 8.64
CA LEU A 232 11.34 1.15 8.09
C LEU A 232 10.22 0.37 8.78
N ILE A 233 10.38 -0.95 8.97
CA ILE A 233 9.41 -1.78 9.69
C ILE A 233 9.26 -1.32 11.15
N ASP A 234 10.36 -1.02 11.85
CA ASP A 234 10.33 -0.56 13.24
C ASP A 234 9.61 0.78 13.39
N GLU A 235 9.89 1.75 12.50
CA GLU A 235 9.23 3.06 12.48
C GLU A 235 7.71 2.91 12.27
N ILE A 236 7.31 2.08 11.32
CA ILE A 236 5.90 1.82 11.03
C ILE A 236 5.23 1.08 12.21
N LEU A 237 5.86 0.03 12.76
CA LEU A 237 5.32 -0.70 13.90
C LEU A 237 5.14 0.21 15.11
N LYS A 238 6.14 1.03 15.41
CA LYS A 238 6.06 2.01 16.50
C LYS A 238 4.89 2.97 16.26
N TYR A 239 4.77 3.52 15.05
CA TYR A 239 3.65 4.41 14.71
C TYR A 239 2.29 3.72 14.89
N ILE A 240 2.14 2.48 14.40
CA ILE A 240 0.90 1.71 14.59
C ILE A 240 0.63 1.53 16.08
N LEU A 241 1.60 1.05 16.85
CA LEU A 241 1.46 0.81 18.28
C LEU A 241 1.12 2.07 19.07
N ASP A 242 1.65 3.24 18.70
CA ASP A 242 1.34 4.51 19.35
C ASP A 242 -0.11 4.98 19.10
N HIS A 243 -0.77 4.47 18.04
CA HIS A 243 -2.12 4.88 17.62
C HIS A 243 -3.21 3.80 17.75
N LEU A 244 -2.85 2.58 18.14
CA LEU A 244 -3.77 1.61 18.73
C LEU A 244 -4.15 2.05 20.16
#